data_AF-A0A0A6ZNI1-F1
#
_entry.id   AF-A0A0A6ZNI1-F1
#
_cell.length_a   1.000
_cell.length_b   1.000
_cell.length_c   1.000
_cell.angle_alpha   90.00
_cell.angle_beta   90.00
_cell.angle_gamma   90.00
#
_symmetry.space_group_name_H-M   'P 1'
#
loop_
_entity.id
_entity.type
_entity.pdbx_description
1 polymer ?
#
loop_
_entity_poly.entity_id
_entity_poly.type
_entity_poly.pdbx_seq_one_letter_code
_entity_poly.pdbx_strand_id
1 'polypeptide(L)'
;MAAKIIDGKTIAQQVRSEVAQKVQARIAAGLRAPGLAVVLVGSNPASQIYVASKRKACEEVGFVSRSYDLPETTSEAELLELIDALNADNTIDGILVQLPLPAGIDNVKVLERIHPDKDVDGFHPYNVGRLCQRAPRLRPCTPRGIVTLLERYNIDTFGLNAVVIGASNIVGRPMSMELLLAGCTTTVTHRFTKNLRHHVENADLLIVAVGKPGFIPGDWIKKAQL
;
A
#
# COMPACT_ATOMS: atom_id res chain seq x y z
N MET A 1 13.64 11.75 -27.03
CA MET A 1 12.20 11.41 -27.08
C MET A 1 11.56 11.86 -25.78
N ALA A 2 10.31 12.31 -25.80
CA ALA A 2 9.59 12.68 -24.58
C ALA A 2 9.18 11.41 -23.79
N ALA A 3 9.05 11.53 -22.47
CA ALA A 3 8.64 10.42 -21.61
C ALA A 3 7.19 9.98 -21.90
N LYS A 4 6.91 8.69 -21.74
CA LYS A 4 5.54 8.17 -21.74
C LYS A 4 4.94 8.36 -20.35
N ILE A 5 3.64 8.66 -20.29
CA ILE A 5 2.93 8.83 -19.02
C ILE A 5 2.47 7.46 -18.50
N ILE A 6 2.83 7.15 -17.25
CA ILE A 6 2.22 6.07 -16.47
C ILE A 6 0.94 6.63 -15.83
N ASP A 7 -0.20 6.32 -16.44
CA ASP A 7 -1.53 6.79 -16.02
C ASP A 7 -2.13 5.85 -14.97
N GLY A 8 -1.82 6.15 -13.71
CA GLY A 8 -2.35 5.40 -12.58
C GLY A 8 -3.87 5.48 -12.42
N LYS A 9 -4.54 6.51 -12.95
CA LYS A 9 -6.00 6.64 -12.86
C LYS A 9 -6.67 5.59 -13.75
N THR A 10 -6.20 5.46 -14.99
CA THR A 10 -6.70 4.46 -15.93
C THR A 10 -6.47 3.04 -15.40
N ILE A 11 -5.25 2.73 -14.93
CA ILE A 11 -4.96 1.40 -14.37
C ILE A 11 -5.78 1.10 -13.12
N ALA A 12 -5.94 2.07 -12.21
CA ALA A 12 -6.77 1.87 -11.02
C ALA A 12 -8.23 1.58 -11.38
N GLN A 13 -8.78 2.23 -12.42
CA GLN A 13 -10.13 1.94 -12.90
C GLN A 13 -10.25 0.51 -13.45
N GLN A 14 -9.28 0.06 -14.26
CA GLN A 14 -9.26 -1.32 -14.77
C GLN A 14 -9.26 -2.34 -13.63
N VAL A 15 -8.39 -2.15 -12.63
CA VAL A 15 -8.32 -3.03 -11.46
C VAL A 15 -9.64 -3.06 -10.71
N ARG A 16 -10.30 -1.91 -10.50
CA ARG A 16 -11.62 -1.86 -9.86
C ARG A 16 -12.68 -2.60 -10.66
N SER A 17 -12.71 -2.45 -11.99
CA SER A 17 -13.64 -3.17 -12.86
C SER A 17 -13.44 -4.69 -12.80
N GLU A 18 -12.19 -5.16 -12.81
CA GLU A 18 -11.87 -6.59 -12.67
C GLU A 18 -12.30 -7.16 -11.31
N VAL A 19 -12.10 -6.40 -10.23
CA VAL A 19 -12.57 -6.79 -8.89
C VAL A 19 -14.09 -6.84 -8.85
N ALA A 20 -14.78 -5.82 -9.35
CA ALA A 20 -16.24 -5.76 -9.40
C ALA A 20 -16.84 -6.96 -10.16
N GLN A 21 -16.25 -7.33 -11.30
CA GLN A 21 -16.68 -8.50 -12.07
C GLN A 21 -16.53 -9.80 -11.26
N LYS A 22 -15.42 -9.97 -10.52
CA LYS A 22 -15.22 -11.14 -9.64
C LYS A 22 -16.22 -11.16 -8.48
N VAL A 23 -16.57 -10.00 -7.91
CA VAL A 23 -17.60 -9.89 -6.87
C VAL A 23 -18.97 -10.27 -7.41
N GLN A 24 -19.35 -9.76 -8.58
CA GLN A 24 -20.60 -10.11 -9.25
C GLN A 24 -20.69 -11.62 -9.51
N ALA A 25 -19.62 -12.24 -10.01
CA ALA A 25 -19.57 -13.68 -10.23
C ALA A 25 -19.73 -14.48 -8.93
N ARG A 26 -19.14 -14.02 -7.82
CA ARG A 26 -19.34 -14.64 -6.49
C ARG A 26 -20.79 -14.57 -6.03
N ILE A 27 -21.43 -13.41 -6.16
CA ILE A 27 -22.82 -13.20 -5.76
C ILE A 27 -23.75 -14.07 -6.61
N ALA A 28 -23.53 -14.12 -7.93
CA ALA A 28 -24.30 -14.98 -8.83
C ALA A 28 -24.17 -16.48 -8.49
N ALA A 29 -23.04 -16.89 -7.90
CA ALA A 29 -22.82 -18.24 -7.39
C ALA A 29 -23.37 -18.48 -5.97
N GLY A 30 -24.13 -17.54 -5.39
CA GLY A 30 -24.69 -17.65 -4.04
C GLY A 30 -23.68 -17.44 -2.91
N LEU A 31 -22.48 -16.93 -3.21
CA LEU A 31 -21.45 -16.64 -2.21
C LEU A 31 -21.58 -15.19 -1.71
N ARG A 32 -21.18 -14.95 -0.45
CA ARG A 32 -21.15 -13.58 0.11
C ARG A 32 -20.15 -12.68 -0.62
N ALA A 33 -20.50 -11.40 -0.69
CA ALA A 33 -19.57 -10.34 -1.06
C ALA A 33 -18.44 -10.22 -0.02
N PRO A 34 -17.24 -9.77 -0.44
CA PRO A 34 -16.17 -9.47 0.49
C PRO A 34 -16.50 -8.30 1.42
N GLY A 35 -16.04 -8.37 2.67
CA GLY A 35 -16.25 -7.35 3.69
C GLY A 35 -14.96 -6.61 4.07
N LEU A 36 -15.00 -5.28 4.09
CA LEU A 36 -13.91 -4.42 4.56
C LEU A 36 -14.36 -3.61 5.78
N ALA A 37 -13.66 -3.76 6.90
CA ALA A 37 -13.78 -2.91 8.07
C ALA A 37 -12.72 -1.80 8.02
N VAL A 38 -13.16 -0.54 8.13
CA VAL A 38 -12.27 0.62 8.20
C VAL A 38 -12.43 1.28 9.57
N VAL A 39 -11.33 1.37 10.31
CA VAL A 39 -11.27 1.95 11.64
C VAL A 39 -10.52 3.27 11.58
N LEU A 40 -11.17 4.34 12.05
CA LEU A 40 -10.61 5.67 12.18
C LEU A 40 -10.70 6.08 13.65
N VAL A 41 -9.62 6.60 14.21
CA VAL A 41 -9.58 7.12 15.57
C VAL A 41 -9.24 8.61 15.54
N GLY A 42 -10.12 9.43 16.08
CA GLY A 42 -10.01 10.89 16.02
C GLY A 42 -10.55 11.51 14.73
N SER A 43 -10.24 12.79 14.51
CA SER A 43 -10.94 13.64 13.53
C SER A 43 -10.03 14.35 12.53
N ASN A 44 -8.86 13.77 12.21
CA ASN A 44 -7.95 14.38 11.23
C ASN A 44 -8.63 14.52 9.84
N PRO A 45 -8.79 15.74 9.29
CA PRO A 45 -9.46 15.95 8.01
C PRO A 45 -8.83 15.19 6.83
N ALA A 46 -7.50 15.02 6.83
CA ALA A 46 -6.82 14.25 5.79
C ALA A 46 -7.19 12.76 5.85
N SER A 47 -7.33 12.22 7.06
CA SER A 47 -7.76 10.84 7.30
C SER A 47 -9.21 10.62 6.86
N GLN A 48 -10.10 11.58 7.13
CA GLN A 48 -11.51 11.52 6.72
C GLN A 48 -11.67 11.41 5.19
N ILE A 49 -10.93 12.22 4.43
CA ILE A 49 -10.93 12.16 2.97
C ILE A 49 -10.43 10.79 2.49
N TYR A 50 -9.36 10.27 3.10
CA TYR A 50 -8.81 8.97 2.75
C TYR A 50 -9.79 7.81 3.02
N VAL A 51 -10.46 7.84 4.18
CA VAL A 51 -11.46 6.84 4.56
C VAL A 51 -12.68 6.91 3.66
N ALA A 52 -13.19 8.12 3.36
CA ALA A 52 -14.30 8.30 2.43
C ALA A 52 -13.99 7.74 1.03
N SER A 53 -12.77 7.95 0.54
CA SER A 53 -12.31 7.37 -0.73
C SER A 53 -12.32 5.83 -0.71
N LYS A 54 -11.88 5.22 0.40
CA LYS A 54 -11.90 3.76 0.58
C LYS A 54 -13.32 3.19 0.68
N ARG A 55 -14.24 3.89 1.36
CA ARG A 55 -15.67 3.53 1.42
C ARG A 55 -16.28 3.54 0.02
N LYS A 56 -16.08 4.63 -0.73
CA LYS A 56 -16.54 4.75 -2.11
C LYS A 56 -15.97 3.65 -3.01
N ALA A 57 -14.68 3.33 -2.87
CA ALA A 57 -14.07 2.24 -3.63
C ALA A 57 -14.69 0.88 -3.32
N CYS A 58 -15.11 0.62 -2.08
CA CYS A 58 -15.85 -0.59 -1.71
C CYS A 58 -17.22 -0.65 -2.39
N GLU A 59 -17.96 0.45 -2.36
CA GLU A 59 -19.27 0.56 -3.02
C GLU A 59 -19.15 0.35 -4.54
N GLU A 60 -18.15 0.97 -5.17
CA GLU A 60 -17.88 0.85 -6.61
C GLU A 60 -17.65 -0.61 -7.07
N VAL A 61 -17.08 -1.45 -6.20
CA VAL A 61 -16.78 -2.86 -6.52
C VAL A 61 -17.76 -3.87 -5.92
N GLY A 62 -18.77 -3.40 -5.18
CA GLY A 62 -19.80 -4.25 -4.57
C GLY A 62 -19.36 -4.95 -3.27
N PHE A 63 -18.40 -4.40 -2.53
CA PHE A 63 -18.02 -4.89 -1.21
C PHE A 63 -19.00 -4.43 -0.13
N VAL A 64 -19.07 -5.19 0.95
CA VAL A 64 -19.68 -4.73 2.21
C VAL A 64 -18.64 -3.86 2.93
N SER A 65 -18.94 -2.58 3.16
CA SER A 65 -18.09 -1.70 3.97
C SER A 65 -18.68 -1.51 5.36
N ARG A 66 -17.87 -1.70 6.41
CA ARG A 66 -18.19 -1.27 7.77
C ARG A 66 -17.18 -0.24 8.21
N SER A 67 -17.66 0.83 8.81
CA SER A 67 -16.81 1.93 9.25
C SER A 67 -17.01 2.21 10.73
N TYR A 68 -15.89 2.38 11.42
CA TYR A 68 -15.81 2.62 12.85
C TYR A 68 -15.08 3.95 13.04
N ASP A 69 -15.86 5.02 13.24
CA ASP A 69 -15.35 6.35 13.52
C ASP A 69 -15.32 6.54 15.04
N LEU A 70 -14.17 6.26 15.64
CA LEU A 70 -13.94 6.30 17.08
C LEU A 70 -13.44 7.69 17.52
N PRO A 71 -13.85 8.20 18.69
CA PRO A 71 -13.38 9.48 19.19
C PRO A 71 -11.88 9.45 19.52
N GLU A 72 -11.23 10.62 19.57
CA GLU A 72 -9.82 10.74 19.95
C GLU A 72 -9.53 10.27 21.39
N THR A 73 -10.58 10.20 22.22
CA THR A 73 -10.53 9.70 23.61
C THR A 73 -10.49 8.18 23.71
N THR A 74 -10.62 7.45 22.60
CA THR A 74 -10.55 5.98 22.60
C THR A 74 -9.20 5.50 23.10
N SER A 75 -9.24 4.62 24.08
CA SER A 75 -8.05 3.99 24.66
C SER A 75 -7.48 2.92 23.73
N GLU A 76 -6.19 2.60 23.93
CA GLU A 76 -5.55 1.49 23.23
C GLU A 76 -6.28 0.15 23.47
N ALA A 77 -6.78 -0.08 24.69
CA ALA A 77 -7.48 -1.31 25.05
C ALA A 77 -8.78 -1.47 24.24
N GLU A 78 -9.61 -0.43 24.19
CA GLU A 78 -10.86 -0.43 23.42
C GLU A 78 -10.61 -0.64 21.92
N LEU A 79 -9.55 -0.04 21.37
CA LEU A 79 -9.18 -0.22 19.98
C LEU A 79 -8.74 -1.67 19.68
N LEU A 80 -7.95 -2.28 20.58
CA LEU A 80 -7.53 -3.67 20.44
C LEU A 80 -8.72 -4.64 20.55
N GLU A 81 -9.67 -4.39 21.45
CA GLU A 81 -10.89 -5.19 21.57
C GLU A 81 -11.74 -5.13 20.29
N LEU A 82 -11.86 -3.95 19.67
CA LEU A 82 -12.53 -3.83 18.37
C LEU A 82 -11.81 -4.66 17.29
N ILE A 83 -10.48 -4.59 17.24
CA ILE A 83 -9.71 -5.37 16.26
C ILE A 83 -9.90 -6.87 16.50
N ASP A 84 -9.93 -7.33 17.76
CA ASP A 84 -10.19 -8.73 18.11
C ASP A 84 -11.59 -9.18 17.64
N ALA A 85 -12.61 -8.34 17.83
CA ALA A 85 -13.95 -8.62 17.34
C ALA A 85 -14.00 -8.71 15.80
N LEU A 86 -13.30 -7.83 15.08
CA LEU A 86 -13.20 -7.84 13.63
C LEU A 86 -12.39 -9.03 13.10
N ASN A 87 -11.36 -9.46 13.83
CA ASN A 87 -10.60 -10.67 13.53
C ASN A 87 -11.48 -11.92 13.63
N ALA A 88 -12.37 -11.99 14.62
CA ALA A 88 -13.31 -13.10 14.79
C ALA A 88 -14.50 -13.08 13.81
N ASP A 89 -14.84 -11.93 13.23
CA ASP A 89 -15.97 -11.80 12.32
C ASP A 89 -15.68 -12.44 10.94
N ASN A 90 -16.34 -13.57 10.66
CA ASN A 90 -16.23 -14.31 9.40
C ASN A 90 -16.83 -13.59 8.18
N THR A 91 -17.53 -12.47 8.38
CA THR A 91 -18.03 -11.60 7.32
C THR A 91 -17.05 -10.51 6.91
N ILE A 92 -15.98 -10.30 7.70
CA ILE A 92 -14.91 -9.34 7.43
C ILE A 92 -13.69 -10.08 6.88
N ASP A 93 -13.26 -9.70 5.68
CA ASP A 93 -12.07 -10.23 5.01
C ASP A 93 -10.87 -9.29 5.10
N GLY A 94 -11.12 -8.01 5.40
CA GLY A 94 -10.08 -7.00 5.51
C GLY A 94 -10.34 -6.04 6.66
N ILE A 95 -9.29 -5.68 7.38
CA ILE A 95 -9.29 -4.67 8.42
C ILE A 95 -8.27 -3.61 8.04
N LEU A 96 -8.68 -2.35 8.09
CA LEU A 96 -7.81 -1.22 7.84
C LEU A 96 -7.91 -0.24 9.00
N VAL A 97 -6.80 0.01 9.68
CA VAL A 97 -6.68 1.04 10.71
C VAL A 97 -6.00 2.26 10.10
N GLN A 98 -6.71 3.39 10.05
CA GLN A 98 -6.19 4.62 9.44
C GLN A 98 -5.20 5.32 10.39
N LEU A 99 -3.98 5.53 9.90
CA LEU A 99 -2.93 6.27 10.60
C LEU A 99 -2.94 7.78 10.23
N PRO A 100 -2.35 8.66 11.07
CA PRO A 100 -1.80 8.37 12.41
C PRO A 100 -2.91 8.17 13.45
N LEU A 101 -2.65 7.32 14.45
CA LEU A 101 -3.51 7.20 15.64
C LEU A 101 -3.21 8.35 16.63
N PRO A 102 -4.13 8.63 17.57
CA PRO A 102 -3.89 9.58 18.66
C PRO A 102 -2.58 9.34 19.41
N ALA A 103 -1.98 10.42 19.92
CA ALA A 103 -0.77 10.33 20.72
C ALA A 103 -1.01 9.48 21.97
N GLY A 104 -0.16 8.47 22.18
CA GLY A 104 -0.25 7.55 23.32
C GLY A 104 -0.76 6.15 22.98
N ILE A 105 -1.28 5.93 21.78
CA ILE A 105 -1.57 4.57 21.27
C ILE A 105 -0.33 4.01 20.56
N ASP A 106 0.05 2.78 20.88
CA ASP A 106 1.11 2.08 20.17
C ASP A 106 0.62 1.57 18.80
N ASN A 107 0.96 2.31 17.75
CA ASN A 107 0.66 1.95 16.36
C ASN A 107 1.11 0.53 16.00
N VAL A 108 2.27 0.09 16.50
CA VAL A 108 2.82 -1.23 16.16
C VAL A 108 1.95 -2.31 16.78
N LYS A 109 1.62 -2.18 18.07
CA LYS A 109 0.77 -3.14 18.78
C LYS A 109 -0.63 -3.26 18.15
N VAL A 110 -1.20 -2.14 17.70
CA VAL A 110 -2.50 -2.11 17.02
C VAL A 110 -2.43 -2.80 15.66
N LEU A 111 -1.44 -2.48 14.83
CA LEU A 111 -1.29 -3.07 13.50
C LEU A 111 -0.95 -4.56 13.57
N GLU A 112 -0.11 -4.97 14.52
CA GLU A 112 0.24 -6.38 14.75
C GLU A 112 -0.91 -7.19 15.36
N ARG A 113 -1.94 -6.54 15.90
CA ARG A 113 -3.12 -7.26 16.38
C ARG A 113 -4.02 -7.75 15.24
N ILE A 114 -3.98 -7.10 14.08
CA ILE A 114 -4.78 -7.50 12.91
C ILE A 114 -4.28 -8.86 12.43
N HIS A 115 -5.18 -9.83 12.23
CA HIS A 115 -4.78 -11.12 11.67
C HIS A 115 -4.10 -10.92 10.30
N PRO A 116 -2.95 -11.57 10.02
CA PRO A 116 -2.20 -11.31 8.78
C PRO A 116 -2.99 -11.59 7.50
N ASP A 117 -3.98 -12.47 7.54
CA ASP A 117 -4.87 -12.76 6.41
C ASP A 117 -6.01 -11.76 6.23
N LYS A 118 -6.24 -10.87 7.21
CA LYS A 118 -7.14 -9.70 7.12
C LYS A 118 -6.41 -8.36 7.04
N ASP A 119 -5.08 -8.34 7.14
CA ASP A 119 -4.24 -7.16 6.95
C ASP A 119 -4.13 -6.81 5.46
N VAL A 120 -5.19 -6.20 4.93
CA VAL A 120 -5.30 -5.79 3.52
C VAL A 120 -4.45 -4.57 3.19
N ASP A 121 -3.95 -3.85 4.19
CA ASP A 121 -2.97 -2.77 3.96
C ASP A 121 -1.53 -3.32 3.84
N GLY A 122 -1.30 -4.54 4.35
CA GLY A 122 -0.12 -5.37 4.10
C GLY A 122 1.08 -5.06 4.99
N PHE A 123 0.91 -4.26 6.04
CA PHE A 123 1.98 -3.79 6.91
C PHE A 123 2.24 -4.66 8.14
N HIS A 124 1.43 -5.70 8.36
CA HIS A 124 1.71 -6.67 9.40
C HIS A 124 3.09 -7.29 9.16
N PRO A 125 4.00 -7.36 10.15
CA PRO A 125 5.36 -7.86 9.98
C PRO A 125 5.42 -9.26 9.35
N TYR A 126 4.45 -10.13 9.69
CA TYR A 126 4.25 -11.42 9.02
C TYR A 126 4.16 -11.28 7.49
N ASN A 127 3.29 -10.41 6.97
CA ASN A 127 3.08 -10.23 5.52
C ASN A 127 4.32 -9.67 4.84
N VAL A 128 4.97 -8.67 5.47
CA VAL A 128 6.24 -8.11 4.98
C VAL A 128 7.34 -9.18 5.00
N GLY A 129 7.45 -9.98 6.06
CA GLY A 129 8.40 -11.09 6.14
C GLY A 129 8.17 -12.15 5.07
N ARG A 130 6.91 -12.49 4.79
CA ARG A 130 6.52 -13.40 3.69
C ARG A 130 6.91 -12.85 2.32
N LEU A 131 6.77 -11.54 2.10
CA LEU A 131 7.28 -10.86 0.91
C LEU A 131 8.81 -10.96 0.81
N CYS A 132 9.54 -10.67 1.90
CA CYS A 132 11.00 -10.81 1.94
C CYS A 132 11.47 -12.23 1.59
N GLN A 133 10.72 -13.25 2.01
CA GLN A 133 10.99 -14.66 1.74
C GLN A 133 10.59 -15.12 0.33
N ARG A 134 10.18 -14.21 -0.56
CA ARG A 134 9.67 -14.52 -1.92
C ARG A 134 8.41 -15.41 -1.91
N ALA A 135 7.66 -15.42 -0.82
CA ALA A 135 6.42 -16.18 -0.66
C ALA A 135 5.26 -15.27 -0.22
N PRO A 136 4.97 -14.18 -0.97
CA PRO A 136 4.07 -13.12 -0.55
C PRO A 136 2.64 -13.64 -0.32
N ARG A 137 1.95 -13.03 0.66
CA ARG A 137 0.50 -13.16 0.84
C ARG A 137 -0.16 -11.82 0.47
N LEU A 138 -0.87 -11.20 1.41
CA LEU A 138 -1.23 -9.79 1.29
C LEU A 138 0.05 -8.95 1.30
N ARG A 139 0.07 -7.89 0.49
CA ARG A 139 1.27 -7.10 0.22
C ARG A 139 0.99 -5.62 0.48
N PRO A 140 1.98 -4.85 0.95
CA PRO A 140 1.88 -3.41 1.10
C PRO A 140 1.27 -2.71 -0.13
N CYS A 141 0.15 -2.02 0.06
CA CYS A 141 -0.68 -1.51 -1.04
C CYS A 141 0.09 -0.64 -2.04
N THR A 142 0.82 0.38 -1.55
CA THR A 142 1.53 1.33 -2.42
C THR A 142 2.65 0.66 -3.23
N PRO A 143 3.59 -0.10 -2.61
CA PRO A 143 4.57 -0.88 -3.36
C PRO A 143 3.96 -1.83 -4.39
N ARG A 144 2.92 -2.58 -4.00
CA ARG A 144 2.29 -3.52 -4.93
C ARG A 144 1.57 -2.79 -6.08
N GLY A 145 0.97 -1.64 -5.80
CA GLY A 145 0.39 -0.77 -6.82
C GLY A 145 1.42 -0.31 -7.84
N ILE A 146 2.63 0.08 -7.40
CA ILE A 146 3.74 0.45 -8.29
C ILE A 146 4.13 -0.73 -9.18
N VAL A 147 4.33 -1.93 -8.62
CA VAL A 147 4.64 -3.12 -9.45
C VAL A 147 3.51 -3.40 -10.45
N THR A 148 2.25 -3.25 -10.04
CA THR A 148 1.10 -3.42 -10.93
C THR A 148 1.12 -2.42 -12.09
N LEU A 149 1.54 -1.17 -11.85
CA LEU A 149 1.71 -0.19 -12.94
C LEU A 149 2.80 -0.64 -13.92
N LEU A 150 3.95 -1.10 -13.43
CA LEU A 150 5.03 -1.60 -14.27
C LEU A 150 4.58 -2.79 -15.12
N GLU A 151 3.88 -3.76 -14.50
CA GLU A 151 3.29 -4.92 -15.18
C GLU A 151 2.32 -4.50 -16.30
N ARG A 152 1.40 -3.56 -16.01
CA ARG A 152 0.37 -3.11 -16.98
C ARG A 152 0.94 -2.35 -18.17
N TYR A 153 2.09 -1.70 -17.97
CA TYR A 153 2.84 -1.03 -19.03
C TYR A 153 3.83 -1.96 -19.74
N ASN A 154 3.87 -3.25 -19.39
CA ASN A 154 4.80 -4.25 -19.91
C ASN A 154 6.27 -3.81 -19.79
N ILE A 155 6.61 -3.18 -18.65
CA ILE A 155 7.99 -2.82 -18.32
C ILE A 155 8.67 -4.06 -17.76
N ASP A 156 9.66 -4.58 -18.48
CA ASP A 156 10.48 -5.68 -17.98
C ASP A 156 11.39 -5.19 -16.85
N THR A 157 11.17 -5.72 -15.65
CA THR A 157 11.89 -5.34 -14.44
C THR A 157 13.14 -6.18 -14.19
N PHE A 158 13.31 -7.31 -14.88
CA PHE A 158 14.42 -8.22 -14.65
C PHE A 158 15.74 -7.57 -15.07
N GLY A 159 16.70 -7.51 -14.13
CA GLY A 159 18.02 -6.93 -14.36
C GLY A 159 18.10 -5.40 -14.32
N LEU A 160 16.97 -4.70 -14.16
CA LEU A 160 17.00 -3.23 -14.00
C LEU A 160 17.73 -2.82 -12.72
N ASN A 161 18.51 -1.75 -12.78
CA ASN A 161 19.04 -1.08 -11.59
C ASN A 161 17.97 -0.16 -11.00
N ALA A 162 17.23 -0.67 -10.01
CA ALA A 162 16.18 0.06 -9.34
C ALA A 162 16.73 0.81 -8.12
N VAL A 163 16.44 2.12 -8.03
CA VAL A 163 16.81 2.97 -6.90
C VAL A 163 15.55 3.48 -6.22
N VAL A 164 15.42 3.18 -4.94
CA VAL A 164 14.37 3.74 -4.07
C VAL A 164 14.96 4.87 -3.24
N ILE A 165 14.37 6.05 -3.28
CA ILE A 165 14.73 7.18 -2.41
C ILE A 165 13.69 7.33 -1.31
N GLY A 166 14.09 7.01 -0.08
CA GLY A 166 13.23 6.94 1.09
C GLY A 166 13.17 5.50 1.60
N ALA A 167 13.39 5.33 2.91
CA ALA A 167 13.44 4.04 3.59
C ALA A 167 12.35 3.90 4.66
N SER A 168 11.17 4.47 4.41
CA SER A 168 10.02 4.40 5.31
C SER A 168 9.49 2.96 5.39
N ASN A 169 8.85 2.63 6.52
CA ASN A 169 8.20 1.32 6.69
C ASN A 169 6.99 1.15 5.75
N ILE A 170 6.31 2.26 5.43
CA ILE A 170 5.07 2.24 4.64
C ILE A 170 5.30 2.16 3.12
N VAL A 171 6.47 2.56 2.62
CA VAL A 171 6.76 2.55 1.18
C VAL A 171 8.17 2.02 0.91
N GLY A 172 9.20 2.71 1.39
CA GLY A 172 10.58 2.46 0.96
C GLY A 172 11.09 1.04 1.16
N ARG A 173 10.94 0.52 2.39
CA ARG A 173 11.38 -0.83 2.75
C ARG A 173 10.61 -1.94 2.02
N PRO A 174 9.26 -1.96 2.01
CA PRO A 174 8.56 -2.98 1.25
C PRO A 174 8.73 -2.83 -0.27
N MET A 175 8.89 -1.61 -0.79
CA MET A 175 9.18 -1.39 -2.21
C MET A 175 10.49 -2.06 -2.63
N SER A 176 11.52 -2.02 -1.79
CA SER A 176 12.78 -2.69 -2.15
C SER A 176 12.62 -4.20 -2.27
N MET A 177 11.79 -4.82 -1.42
CA MET A 177 11.51 -6.25 -1.46
C MET A 177 10.64 -6.64 -2.65
N GLU A 178 9.64 -5.83 -3.01
CA GLU A 178 8.87 -6.01 -4.25
C GLU A 178 9.77 -5.94 -5.49
N LEU A 179 10.72 -5.00 -5.53
CA LEU A 179 11.66 -4.88 -6.65
C LEU A 179 12.63 -6.06 -6.75
N LEU A 180 13.16 -6.53 -5.61
CA LEU A 180 13.97 -7.75 -5.59
C LEU A 180 13.17 -8.97 -6.06
N LEU A 181 11.90 -9.06 -5.66
CA LEU A 181 11.00 -10.12 -6.13
C LEU A 181 10.74 -10.02 -7.64
N ALA A 182 10.66 -8.80 -8.17
CA ALA A 182 10.51 -8.50 -9.60
C ALA A 182 11.83 -8.60 -10.40
N GLY A 183 12.92 -9.05 -9.78
CA GLY A 183 14.20 -9.33 -10.46
C GLY A 183 15.11 -8.13 -10.65
N CYS A 184 14.86 -7.00 -10.00
CA CYS A 184 15.74 -5.83 -10.08
C CYS A 184 17.00 -5.98 -9.21
N THR A 185 18.09 -5.34 -9.62
CA THR A 185 19.16 -4.94 -8.70
C THR A 185 18.67 -3.74 -7.90
N THR A 186 18.49 -3.88 -6.59
CA THR A 186 17.77 -2.88 -5.79
C THR A 186 18.67 -2.13 -4.82
N THR A 187 18.73 -0.81 -4.97
CA THR A 187 19.42 0.11 -4.04
C THR A 187 18.40 0.94 -3.25
N VAL A 188 18.55 0.99 -1.93
CA VAL A 188 17.75 1.86 -1.06
C VAL A 188 18.61 3.03 -0.59
N THR A 189 18.13 4.25 -0.84
CA THR A 189 18.76 5.49 -0.40
C THR A 189 17.86 6.24 0.58
N HIS A 190 18.44 7.15 1.37
CA HIS A 190 17.74 7.92 2.38
C HIS A 190 18.50 9.23 2.67
N ARG A 191 18.02 10.00 3.67
CA ARG A 191 18.57 11.30 4.06
C ARG A 191 20.07 11.34 4.43
N PHE A 192 20.70 10.17 4.62
CA PHE A 192 22.12 10.06 4.98
C PHE A 192 22.98 9.47 3.86
N THR A 193 22.38 9.16 2.71
CA THR A 193 23.11 8.64 1.55
C THR A 193 24.07 9.71 1.04
N LYS A 194 25.36 9.39 1.05
CA LYS A 194 26.40 10.23 0.44
C LYS A 194 26.26 10.16 -1.07
N ASN A 195 26.43 11.29 -1.75
CA ASN A 195 26.36 11.39 -3.21
C ASN A 195 25.07 10.79 -3.81
N LEU A 196 23.90 11.21 -3.29
CA LEU A 196 22.61 10.73 -3.77
C LEU A 196 22.47 10.85 -5.30
N ARG A 197 22.95 11.95 -5.89
CA ARG A 197 22.94 12.19 -7.33
C ARG A 197 23.55 11.05 -8.14
N HIS A 198 24.69 10.52 -7.72
CA HIS A 198 25.33 9.39 -8.40
C HIS A 198 24.41 8.16 -8.46
N HIS A 199 23.68 7.85 -7.38
CA HIS A 199 22.73 6.74 -7.41
C HIS A 199 21.56 7.02 -8.37
N VAL A 200 21.05 8.26 -8.38
CA VAL A 200 19.91 8.66 -9.23
C VAL A 200 20.28 8.58 -10.72
N GLU A 201 21.44 9.09 -11.11
CA GLU A 201 21.90 9.13 -12.51
C GLU A 201 22.17 7.72 -13.09
N ASN A 202 22.37 6.72 -12.23
CA ASN A 202 22.60 5.33 -12.61
C ASN A 202 21.35 4.44 -12.54
N ALA A 203 20.21 4.97 -12.09
CA ALA A 203 18.98 4.21 -11.96
C ALA A 203 18.31 3.97 -13.32
N ASP A 204 17.95 2.72 -13.63
CA ASP A 204 17.07 2.37 -14.75
C ASP A 204 15.60 2.54 -14.36
N LEU A 205 15.30 2.35 -13.06
CA LEU A 205 14.00 2.58 -12.44
C LEU A 205 14.20 3.40 -11.16
N LEU A 206 13.55 4.55 -11.05
CA LEU A 206 13.66 5.41 -9.86
C LEU A 206 12.30 5.59 -9.18
N ILE A 207 12.25 5.27 -7.89
CA ILE A 207 11.05 5.43 -7.07
C ILE A 207 11.37 6.43 -5.96
N VAL A 208 10.68 7.57 -5.96
CA VAL A 208 10.91 8.67 -5.01
C VAL A 208 9.77 8.72 -3.98
N ALA A 209 10.08 8.42 -2.73
CA ALA A 209 9.12 8.31 -1.63
C ALA A 209 9.55 9.11 -0.39
N VAL A 210 9.92 10.39 -0.59
CA VAL A 210 10.49 11.25 0.45
C VAL A 210 9.51 12.24 1.09
N GLY A 211 8.31 12.43 0.52
CA GLY A 211 7.31 13.36 1.04
C GLY A 211 7.72 14.84 0.99
N LYS A 212 8.65 15.23 0.10
CA LYS A 212 9.15 16.60 -0.06
C LYS A 212 9.00 17.07 -1.51
N PRO A 213 8.24 18.14 -1.78
CA PRO A 213 8.07 18.67 -3.14
C PRO A 213 9.39 19.06 -3.79
N GLY A 214 9.55 18.76 -5.09
CA GLY A 214 10.70 19.17 -5.90
C GLY A 214 12.06 18.64 -5.42
N PHE A 215 12.10 17.56 -4.64
CA PHE A 215 13.33 17.10 -4.01
C PHE A 215 14.38 16.55 -4.98
N ILE A 216 13.95 15.89 -6.06
CA ILE A 216 14.83 15.34 -7.10
C ILE A 216 14.74 16.23 -8.34
N PRO A 217 15.82 16.93 -8.71
CA PRO A 217 15.89 17.69 -9.95
C PRO A 217 15.77 16.80 -11.20
N GLY A 218 15.12 17.30 -12.24
CA GLY A 218 14.92 16.56 -13.49
C GLY A 218 16.20 16.26 -14.26
N ASP A 219 17.27 17.03 -14.06
CA ASP A 219 18.59 16.82 -14.70
C ASP A 219 19.38 15.66 -14.07
N TRP A 220 18.95 15.13 -12.92
CA TRP A 220 19.54 13.92 -12.32
C TRP A 220 18.99 12.64 -12.95
N ILE A 221 17.85 12.72 -13.64
CA ILE A 221 17.15 11.56 -14.21
C ILE A 221 17.94 11.04 -15.42
N LYS A 222 18.19 9.73 -15.45
CA LYS A 222 18.93 9.09 -16.52
C LYS A 222 18.19 9.28 -17.85
N LYS A 223 18.90 9.65 -18.92
CA LYS A 223 18.29 10.01 -20.22
C LYS A 223 17.57 8.85 -20.97
N ALA A 224 17.64 7.63 -20.45
CA ALA A 224 16.97 6.43 -20.99
C ALA A 224 16.15 5.67 -19.92
N GLN A 225 15.72 6.39 -18.87
CA GLN A 225 14.98 5.82 -17.75
C GLN A 225 13.52 5.51 -18.14
N LEU A 226 13.01 4.35 -17.71
CA LEU A 226 11.62 3.92 -17.90
C LEU A 226 10.69 4.55 -16.85
#